data_AF-X1DEM1-F1
#
_entry.id   AF-X1DEM1-F1
#
_cell.length_a   1.000
_cell.length_b   1.000
_cell.length_c   1.000
_cell.angle_alpha   90.00
_cell.angle_beta   90.00
_cell.angle_gamma   90.00
#
_symmetry.space_group_name_H-M   'P 1'
#
loop_
_entity.id
_entity.type
_entity.pdbx_description
1 polymer ?
#
loop_
_entity_poly.entity_id
_entity_poly.type
_entity_poly.pdbx_seq_one_letter_code
_entity_poly.pdbx_strand_id
1 'polypeptide(L)'
;MRTAERRASRLKAEAELKAREVVREAKEEAEKLKSVAEVEYRERRLELQRHENRVAQKEVTLEHKIEGVDHRERSLAGKEKQIESIRTQLEEARNKQLKQLELISGMSTAEARQALLEAMETEMQEETSRRLRGWEAELKEEADKKAQEILSQAIQRSASEVVSETTVASVPLPSDEMKGRLIGREGRNIRALE
;
A
#
# COMPACT_ATOMS: atom_id res chain seq x y z
N MET A 1 83.46 -83.27 43.10
CA MET A 1 82.30 -82.83 43.91
C MET A 1 82.40 -81.36 44.34
N ARG A 2 83.43 -80.93 45.08
CA ARG A 2 83.57 -79.53 45.56
C ARG A 2 83.49 -78.42 44.48
N THR A 3 83.93 -78.69 43.25
CA THR A 3 83.87 -77.74 42.13
C THR A 3 82.46 -77.58 41.54
N ALA A 4 81.65 -78.64 41.57
CA ALA A 4 80.26 -78.61 41.13
C ALA A 4 79.36 -77.88 42.14
N GLU A 5 79.59 -78.10 43.44
CA GLU A 5 78.90 -77.38 44.52
C GLU A 5 79.21 -75.87 44.49
N ARG A 6 80.47 -75.48 44.28
CA ARG A 6 80.84 -74.07 44.11
C ARG A 6 80.17 -73.43 42.89
N ARG A 7 80.09 -74.13 41.75
CA ARG A 7 79.39 -73.63 40.55
C ARG A 7 77.88 -73.49 40.79
N ALA A 8 77.25 -74.47 41.43
CA ALA A 8 75.82 -74.41 41.76
C ALA A 8 75.50 -73.26 42.72
N SER A 9 76.33 -73.07 43.77
CA SER A 9 76.20 -71.96 44.70
C SER A 9 76.36 -70.60 44.02
N ARG A 10 77.31 -70.48 43.07
CA ARG A 10 77.53 -69.25 42.31
C ARG A 10 76.35 -68.95 41.37
N LEU A 11 75.86 -69.95 40.64
CA LEU A 11 74.68 -69.81 39.76
C LEU A 11 73.43 -69.41 40.55
N LYS A 12 73.23 -69.97 41.75
CA LYS A 12 72.12 -69.59 42.63
C LYS A 12 72.24 -68.13 43.08
N ALA A 13 73.43 -67.70 43.50
CA ALA A 13 73.66 -66.31 43.90
C ALA A 13 73.47 -65.33 42.72
N GLU A 14 73.94 -65.68 41.52
CA GLU A 14 73.73 -64.89 40.30
C GLU A 14 72.24 -64.82 39.90
N ALA A 15 71.49 -65.91 40.05
CA ALA A 15 70.05 -65.93 39.81
C ALA A 15 69.27 -65.11 40.84
N GLU A 16 69.66 -65.19 42.13
CA GLU A 16 69.06 -64.36 43.20
C GLU A 16 69.36 -62.87 42.99
N LEU A 17 70.55 -62.51 42.54
CA LEU A 17 70.90 -61.13 42.18
C LEU A 17 70.05 -60.63 41.01
N LYS A 18 69.95 -61.39 39.92
CA LYS A 18 69.11 -61.01 38.77
C LYS A 18 67.63 -60.90 39.14
N ALA A 19 67.12 -61.80 39.97
CA ALA A 19 65.74 -61.72 40.45
C ALA A 19 65.50 -60.47 41.29
N ARG A 20 66.46 -60.09 42.16
CA ARG A 20 66.39 -58.85 42.92
C ARG A 20 66.48 -57.61 42.04
N GLU A 21 67.31 -57.62 41.01
CA GLU A 21 67.41 -56.53 40.02
C GLU A 21 66.10 -56.35 39.27
N VAL A 22 65.51 -57.41 38.73
CA VAL A 22 64.21 -57.36 38.03
C VAL A 22 63.09 -56.84 38.95
N VAL A 23 63.05 -57.30 40.20
CA VAL A 23 62.06 -56.81 41.17
C VAL A 23 62.28 -55.33 41.51
N ARG A 24 63.54 -54.89 41.57
CA ARG A 24 63.86 -53.48 41.80
C ARG A 24 63.45 -52.61 40.61
N GLU A 25 63.77 -53.03 39.39
CA GLU A 25 63.39 -52.32 38.16
C GLU A 25 61.86 -52.25 38.03
N ALA A 26 61.15 -53.36 38.27
CA ALA A 26 59.68 -53.37 38.27
C ALA A 26 59.08 -52.42 39.33
N LYS A 27 59.70 -52.33 40.52
CA LYS A 27 59.28 -51.36 41.55
C LYS A 27 59.56 -49.92 41.14
N GLU A 28 60.71 -49.64 40.56
CA GLU A 28 61.06 -48.30 40.07
C GLU A 28 60.12 -47.86 38.93
N GLU A 29 59.76 -48.75 38.02
CA GLU A 29 58.77 -48.49 36.97
C GLU A 29 57.36 -48.28 37.53
N ALA A 30 56.94 -49.11 38.49
CA ALA A 30 55.65 -48.96 39.14
C ALA A 30 55.53 -47.62 39.88
N GLU A 31 56.57 -47.18 40.59
CA GLU A 31 56.59 -45.88 41.26
C GLU A 31 56.59 -44.72 40.25
N LYS A 32 57.32 -44.84 39.13
CA LYS A 32 57.27 -43.83 38.04
C LYS A 32 55.86 -43.73 37.45
N LEU A 33 55.22 -44.85 37.12
CA LEU A 33 53.87 -44.88 36.57
C LEU A 33 52.86 -44.29 37.56
N LYS A 34 52.98 -44.63 38.84
CA LYS A 34 52.14 -44.07 39.89
C LYS A 34 52.30 -42.56 40.02
N SER A 35 53.54 -42.06 40.01
CA SER A 35 53.83 -40.63 40.07
C SER A 35 53.23 -39.87 38.88
N VAL A 36 53.38 -40.41 37.66
CA VAL A 36 52.77 -39.81 36.45
C VAL A 36 51.25 -39.78 36.56
N ALA A 37 50.63 -40.90 36.96
CA ALA A 37 49.17 -40.98 37.14
C ALA A 37 48.65 -40.03 38.23
N GLU A 38 49.39 -39.84 39.32
CA GLU A 38 49.05 -38.88 40.38
C GLU A 38 49.09 -37.43 39.88
N VAL A 39 50.08 -37.09 39.05
CA VAL A 39 50.18 -35.76 38.43
C VAL A 39 49.03 -35.52 37.46
N GLU A 40 48.79 -36.44 36.52
CA GLU A 40 47.68 -36.35 35.55
C GLU A 40 46.32 -36.26 36.25
N TYR A 41 46.10 -37.07 37.30
CA TYR A 41 44.88 -37.02 38.09
C TYR A 41 44.70 -35.65 38.77
N ARG A 42 45.79 -35.08 39.30
CA ARG A 42 45.75 -33.77 39.95
C ARG A 42 45.47 -32.64 38.97
N GLU A 43 46.07 -32.67 37.79
CA GLU A 43 45.80 -31.72 36.71
C GLU A 43 44.34 -31.80 36.26
N ARG A 44 43.84 -33.01 35.98
CA ARG A 44 42.45 -33.24 35.57
C ARG A 44 41.45 -32.79 36.64
N ARG A 45 41.77 -33.01 37.91
CA ARG A 45 40.95 -32.53 39.04
C ARG A 45 40.90 -31.01 39.11
N LEU A 46 42.02 -30.33 38.87
CA LEU A 46 42.07 -28.86 38.84
C LEU A 46 41.28 -28.29 37.64
N GLU A 47 41.37 -28.92 36.47
CA GLU A 47 40.57 -28.55 35.30
C GLU A 47 39.08 -28.72 35.55
N LEU A 48 38.68 -29.86 36.14
CA LEU A 48 37.29 -30.13 36.50
C LEU A 48 36.77 -29.04 37.46
N GLN A 49 37.53 -28.71 38.50
CA GLN A 49 37.16 -27.67 39.46
C GLN A 49 37.01 -26.29 38.80
N ARG A 50 37.88 -25.95 37.83
CA ARG A 50 37.75 -24.71 37.04
C ARG A 50 36.46 -24.71 36.21
N HIS A 51 36.12 -25.84 35.60
CA HIS A 51 34.88 -25.98 34.84
C HIS A 51 33.64 -25.89 35.73
N GLU A 52 33.64 -26.56 36.88
CA GLU A 52 32.56 -26.48 37.89
C GLU A 52 32.34 -25.04 38.35
N ASN A 53 33.40 -24.32 38.73
CA ASN A 53 33.30 -22.92 39.14
C ASN A 53 32.73 -22.03 38.01
N ARG A 54 33.12 -22.29 36.75
CA ARG A 54 32.62 -21.55 35.59
C ARG A 54 31.14 -21.85 35.32
N VAL A 55 30.70 -23.09 35.52
CA VAL A 55 29.29 -23.49 35.39
C VAL A 55 28.46 -22.85 36.50
N ALA A 56 28.88 -22.96 37.76
CA ALA A 56 28.21 -22.35 38.90
C ALA A 56 28.04 -20.83 38.72
N GLN A 57 29.08 -20.12 38.24
CA GLN A 57 28.98 -18.69 37.96
C GLN A 57 27.96 -18.37 36.85
N LYS A 58 27.86 -19.23 35.83
CA LYS A 58 26.87 -19.09 34.76
C LYS A 58 25.45 -19.38 35.25
N GLU A 59 25.27 -20.38 36.12
CA GLU A 59 23.98 -20.70 36.74
C GLU A 59 23.44 -19.50 37.52
N VAL A 60 24.25 -18.92 38.41
CA VAL A 60 23.87 -17.70 39.17
C VAL A 60 23.52 -16.53 38.24
N THR A 61 24.30 -16.35 37.17
CA THR A 61 24.02 -15.29 36.19
C THR A 61 22.71 -15.53 35.42
N LEU A 62 22.40 -16.80 35.11
CA LEU A 62 21.17 -17.18 34.43
C LEU A 62 19.96 -17.03 35.35
N GLU A 63 20.06 -17.45 36.60
CA GLU A 63 19.01 -17.27 37.61
C GLU A 63 18.65 -15.79 37.74
N HIS A 64 19.65 -14.91 37.88
CA HIS A 64 19.38 -13.47 37.97
C HIS A 64 18.74 -12.90 36.69
N LYS A 65 19.09 -13.42 35.52
CA LYS A 65 18.44 -13.03 34.26
C LYS A 65 16.99 -13.50 34.21
N ILE A 66 16.70 -14.71 34.68
CA ILE A 66 15.35 -15.27 34.73
C ILE A 66 14.48 -14.42 35.66
N GLU A 67 14.97 -14.10 36.86
CA GLU A 67 14.27 -13.19 37.79
C GLU A 67 13.99 -11.82 37.16
N GLY A 68 14.97 -11.28 36.42
CA GLY A 68 14.81 -10.01 35.71
C GLY A 68 13.76 -10.07 34.59
N VAL A 69 13.65 -11.19 33.89
CA VAL A 69 12.62 -11.43 32.86
C VAL A 69 11.25 -11.58 33.52
N ASP A 70 11.12 -12.40 34.56
CA ASP A 70 9.87 -12.59 35.30
C ASP A 70 9.32 -11.27 35.86
N HIS A 71 10.20 -10.42 36.38
CA HIS A 71 9.79 -9.10 36.88
C HIS A 71 9.26 -8.20 35.76
N ARG A 72 9.92 -8.21 34.59
CA ARG A 72 9.46 -7.46 33.41
C ARG A 72 8.13 -7.98 32.88
N GLU A 73 7.95 -9.30 32.81
CA GLU A 73 6.68 -9.90 32.38
C GLU A 73 5.52 -9.49 33.29
N ARG A 74 5.72 -9.56 34.62
CA ARG A 74 4.69 -9.11 35.59
C ARG A 74 4.39 -7.62 35.43
N SER A 75 5.41 -6.79 35.21
CA SER A 75 5.23 -5.35 34.99
C SER A 75 4.45 -5.07 33.70
N LEU A 76 4.78 -5.78 32.61
CA LEU A 76 4.10 -5.65 31.32
C LEU A 76 2.65 -6.10 31.42
N ALA A 77 2.37 -7.26 32.02
CA ALA A 77 1.01 -7.73 32.23
C ALA A 77 0.18 -6.75 33.08
N GLY A 78 0.79 -6.10 34.07
CA GLY A 78 0.16 -5.03 34.83
C GLY A 78 -0.21 -3.81 33.97
N LYS A 79 0.72 -3.37 33.11
CA LYS A 79 0.49 -2.26 32.18
C LYS A 79 -0.58 -2.58 31.13
N GLU A 80 -0.59 -3.79 30.60
CA GLU A 80 -1.62 -4.23 29.64
C GLU A 80 -3.02 -4.14 30.24
N LYS A 81 -3.21 -4.63 31.47
CA LYS A 81 -4.48 -4.49 32.20
C LYS A 81 -4.87 -3.03 32.44
N GLN A 82 -3.91 -2.17 32.78
CA GLN A 82 -4.17 -0.74 32.94
C GLN A 82 -4.59 -0.09 31.63
N ILE A 83 -3.92 -0.41 30.52
CA ILE A 83 -4.26 0.09 29.18
C ILE A 83 -5.67 -0.34 28.78
N GLU A 84 -6.03 -1.60 29.03
CA GLU A 84 -7.36 -2.12 28.74
C GLU A 84 -8.44 -1.43 29.59
N SER A 85 -8.18 -1.20 30.88
CA SER A 85 -9.08 -0.41 31.73
C SER A 85 -9.22 1.05 31.27
N ILE A 86 -8.14 1.67 30.79
CA ILE A 86 -8.21 3.05 30.28
C ILE A 86 -8.99 3.11 28.98
N ARG A 87 -8.80 2.13 28.07
CA ARG A 87 -9.54 2.06 26.80
C ARG A 87 -11.04 1.92 27.01
N THR A 88 -11.46 1.04 27.90
CA THR A 88 -12.88 0.85 28.24
C THR A 88 -13.48 2.13 28.83
N GLN A 89 -12.80 2.78 29.78
CA GLN A 89 -13.23 4.07 30.32
C GLN A 89 -13.32 5.18 29.25
N LEU A 90 -12.37 5.21 28.32
CA LEU A 90 -12.35 6.18 27.22
C LEU A 90 -13.53 5.98 26.27
N GLU A 91 -13.85 4.73 25.91
CA GLU A 91 -15.02 4.40 25.09
C GLU A 91 -16.32 4.78 25.78
N GLU A 92 -16.47 4.49 27.08
CA GLU A 92 -17.62 4.91 27.86
C GLU A 92 -17.76 6.43 27.90
N ALA A 93 -16.67 7.16 28.14
CA ALA A 93 -16.65 8.61 28.16
C ALA A 93 -17.03 9.20 26.80
N ARG A 94 -16.50 8.64 25.71
CA ARG A 94 -16.82 9.03 24.34
C ARG A 94 -18.30 8.80 24.03
N ASN A 95 -18.84 7.64 24.42
CA ASN A 95 -20.27 7.33 24.22
C ASN A 95 -21.17 8.27 25.03
N LYS A 96 -20.78 8.64 26.25
CA LYS A 96 -21.50 9.64 27.05
C LYS A 96 -21.45 11.02 26.39
N GLN A 97 -20.30 11.44 25.89
CA GLN A 97 -20.17 12.71 25.15
C GLN A 97 -21.02 12.74 23.89
N LEU A 98 -21.02 11.66 23.10
CA LEU A 98 -21.87 11.57 21.91
C LEU A 98 -23.35 11.70 22.27
N LYS A 99 -23.83 10.97 23.28
CA LYS A 99 -25.22 11.09 23.75
C LYS A 99 -25.57 12.49 24.25
N GLN A 100 -24.65 13.14 24.98
CA GLN A 100 -24.84 14.51 25.45
C GLN A 100 -24.90 15.49 24.28
N LEU A 101 -24.04 15.33 23.27
CA LEU A 101 -24.08 16.13 22.05
C LEU A 101 -25.39 15.94 21.29
N GLU A 102 -25.86 14.71 21.12
CA GLU A 102 -27.16 14.39 20.51
C GLU A 102 -28.34 15.05 21.26
N LEU A 103 -28.28 15.05 22.59
CA LEU A 103 -29.25 15.74 23.45
C LEU A 103 -29.21 17.27 23.28
N ILE A 104 -28.02 17.86 23.22
CA ILE A 104 -27.83 19.32 23.11
C ILE A 104 -28.17 19.82 21.70
N SER A 105 -27.84 19.06 20.65
CA SER A 105 -28.21 19.40 19.27
C SER A 105 -29.71 19.25 19.00
N GLY A 106 -30.45 18.59 19.89
CA GLY A 106 -31.87 18.28 19.71
C GLY A 106 -32.14 17.40 18.48
N MET A 107 -31.08 16.82 17.91
CA MET A 107 -31.08 16.02 16.70
C MET A 107 -30.02 14.94 16.86
N SER A 108 -30.41 13.69 16.68
CA SER A 108 -29.50 12.57 16.55
C SER A 108 -28.58 12.75 15.33
N THR A 109 -27.45 12.03 15.31
CA THR A 109 -26.55 12.01 14.15
C THR A 109 -27.26 11.59 12.86
N ALA A 110 -28.25 10.70 12.94
CA ALA A 110 -29.07 10.30 11.81
C ALA A 110 -29.99 11.44 11.32
N GLU A 111 -30.63 12.16 12.24
CA GLU A 111 -31.49 13.31 11.91
C GLU A 111 -30.67 14.47 11.33
N ALA A 112 -29.48 14.75 11.87
CA ALA A 112 -28.59 15.79 11.33
C ALA A 112 -28.14 15.46 9.90
N ARG A 113 -27.87 14.18 9.61
CA ARG A 113 -27.54 13.71 8.27
C ARG A 113 -28.72 13.84 7.31
N GLN A 114 -29.92 13.53 7.77
CA GLN A 114 -31.15 13.64 6.99
C GLN A 114 -31.47 15.10 6.63
N ALA A 115 -31.38 16.01 7.61
CA ALA A 115 -31.62 17.43 7.38
C ALA A 115 -30.60 18.06 6.41
N LEU A 116 -29.34 17.61 6.46
CA LEU A 116 -28.31 18.04 5.50
C LEU A 116 -28.65 17.60 4.07
N LEU A 117 -29.13 16.36 3.90
CA LEU A 117 -29.54 15.84 2.59
C LEU A 117 -30.76 16.57 2.03
N GLU A 118 -31.76 16.85 2.86
CA GLU A 118 -32.96 17.62 2.46
C GLU A 118 -32.63 19.06 2.06
N ALA A 119 -31.73 19.73 2.80
CA ALA A 119 -31.26 21.06 2.44
C ALA A 119 -30.53 21.07 1.09
N MET A 120 -29.66 20.07 0.86
CA MET A 120 -28.93 19.92 -0.40
C MET A 120 -29.85 19.61 -1.59
N GLU A 121 -30.89 18.78 -1.40
CA GLU A 121 -31.90 18.54 -2.43
C GLU A 121 -32.64 19.81 -2.82
N THR A 122 -33.00 20.64 -1.83
CA THR A 122 -33.69 21.91 -2.07
C THR A 122 -32.81 22.88 -2.87
N GLU A 123 -31.54 23.00 -2.50
CA GLU A 123 -30.56 23.84 -3.22
C GLU A 123 -30.35 23.36 -4.67
N MET A 124 -30.22 22.05 -4.88
CA MET A 124 -30.11 21.46 -6.22
C MET A 124 -31.37 21.73 -7.08
N GLN A 125 -32.57 21.67 -6.50
CA GLN A 125 -33.81 21.99 -7.24
C GLN A 125 -33.85 23.45 -7.69
N GLU A 126 -33.43 24.38 -6.82
CA GLU A 126 -33.37 25.80 -7.16
C GLU A 126 -32.34 26.09 -8.25
N GLU A 127 -31.14 25.50 -8.16
CA GLU A 127 -30.11 25.67 -9.18
C GLU A 127 -30.54 25.07 -10.52
N THR A 128 -31.12 23.87 -10.50
CA THR A 128 -31.65 23.22 -11.71
C THR A 128 -32.74 24.08 -12.35
N SER A 129 -33.67 24.62 -11.55
CA SER A 129 -34.72 25.53 -12.04
C SER A 129 -34.17 26.83 -12.61
N ARG A 130 -33.06 27.35 -12.08
CA ARG A 130 -32.39 28.53 -12.63
C ARG A 130 -31.72 28.21 -13.97
N ARG A 131 -31.00 27.09 -14.06
CA ARG A 131 -30.36 26.64 -15.31
C ARG A 131 -31.38 26.35 -16.41
N LEU A 132 -32.49 25.69 -16.07
CA LEU A 132 -33.55 25.39 -17.03
C LEU A 132 -34.14 26.66 -17.66
N ARG A 133 -34.42 27.68 -16.84
CA ARG A 133 -34.89 28.98 -17.34
C ARG A 133 -33.86 29.69 -18.23
N GLY A 134 -32.57 29.54 -17.92
CA GLY A 134 -31.48 30.03 -18.77
C GLY A 134 -31.50 29.37 -20.14
N TRP A 135 -31.56 28.03 -20.16
CA TRP A 135 -31.64 27.26 -21.41
C TRP A 135 -32.90 27.55 -22.22
N GLU A 136 -34.06 27.72 -21.60
CA GLU A 136 -35.29 28.10 -22.29
C GLU A 136 -35.16 29.47 -22.97
N ALA A 137 -34.51 30.44 -22.31
CA ALA A 137 -34.27 31.76 -22.89
C ALA A 137 -33.31 31.69 -24.09
N GLU A 138 -32.20 30.95 -23.95
CA GLU A 138 -31.24 30.72 -25.03
C GLU A 138 -31.89 30.02 -26.24
N LEU A 139 -32.66 28.96 -26.00
CA LEU A 139 -33.41 28.24 -27.04
C LEU A 139 -34.38 29.15 -27.78
N LYS A 140 -35.05 30.05 -27.06
CA LYS A 140 -35.99 31.00 -27.66
C LYS A 140 -35.26 32.03 -28.53
N GLU A 141 -34.14 32.56 -28.06
CA GLU A 141 -33.32 33.49 -28.85
C GLU A 141 -32.76 32.83 -30.12
N GLU A 142 -32.28 31.59 -29.99
CA GLU A 142 -31.76 30.82 -31.13
C GLU A 142 -32.86 30.46 -32.13
N ALA A 143 -34.06 30.11 -31.65
CA ALA A 143 -35.22 29.87 -32.48
C ALA A 143 -35.66 31.13 -33.25
N ASP A 144 -35.68 32.30 -32.59
CA ASP A 144 -36.02 33.58 -33.23
C ASP A 144 -35.00 33.96 -34.31
N LYS A 145 -33.69 33.82 -34.03
CA LYS A 145 -32.63 34.03 -35.03
C LYS A 145 -32.81 33.12 -36.23
N LYS A 146 -33.06 31.83 -35.99
CA LYS A 146 -33.26 30.84 -37.06
C LYS A 146 -34.52 31.12 -37.87
N ALA A 147 -35.60 31.58 -37.23
CA ALA A 147 -36.81 31.99 -37.92
C ALA A 147 -36.57 33.20 -38.83
N GLN A 148 -35.82 34.20 -38.36
CA GLN A 148 -35.43 35.37 -39.16
C GLN A 148 -34.55 34.97 -40.36
N GLU A 149 -33.60 34.07 -40.17
CA GLU A 149 -32.77 33.53 -41.25
C GLU A 149 -33.61 32.83 -42.32
N ILE A 150 -34.55 31.96 -41.91
CA ILE A 150 -35.46 31.26 -42.82
C ILE A 150 -36.34 32.25 -43.60
N LEU A 151 -36.91 33.25 -42.92
CA LEU A 151 -37.72 34.29 -43.56
C LEU A 151 -36.91 35.10 -44.58
N SER A 152 -35.69 35.48 -44.23
CA SER A 152 -34.78 36.21 -45.13
C SER A 152 -34.46 35.39 -46.38
N GLN A 153 -34.16 34.10 -46.23
CA GLN A 153 -33.93 33.18 -47.36
C GLN A 153 -35.17 33.01 -48.24
N ALA A 154 -36.36 32.93 -47.64
CA ALA A 154 -37.62 32.84 -48.39
C ALA A 154 -37.88 34.11 -49.21
N ILE A 155 -37.72 35.29 -48.61
CA ILE A 155 -37.84 36.59 -49.29
C ILE A 155 -36.84 36.68 -50.45
N GLN A 156 -35.58 36.31 -50.22
CA GLN A 156 -34.54 36.34 -51.25
C GLN A 156 -34.87 35.43 -52.43
N ARG A 157 -35.46 34.25 -52.19
CA ARG A 157 -35.94 33.36 -53.25
C ARG A 157 -37.10 33.97 -54.03
N SER A 158 -38.12 34.48 -53.35
CA SER A 158 -39.31 35.05 -54.01
C SER A 158 -39.01 36.34 -54.78
N ALA A 159 -38.04 37.14 -54.35
CA ALA A 159 -37.64 38.35 -55.05
C ALA A 159 -37.16 38.08 -56.49
N SER A 160 -36.46 36.95 -56.71
CA SER A 160 -36.03 36.56 -58.06
C SER A 160 -37.21 36.19 -58.98
N GLU A 161 -38.25 35.58 -58.43
CA GLU A 161 -39.43 35.18 -59.20
C GLU A 161 -40.28 36.41 -59.60
N VAL A 162 -40.55 37.31 -58.65
CA VAL A 162 -41.37 38.52 -58.88
C VAL A 162 -40.72 39.49 -59.87
N VAL A 163 -39.38 39.63 -59.83
CA VAL A 163 -38.66 40.48 -60.79
C VAL A 163 -38.76 39.91 -62.22
N SER A 164 -38.77 38.58 -62.37
CA SER A 164 -38.94 37.97 -63.70
C SER A 164 -40.35 38.13 -64.26
N GLU A 165 -41.39 38.09 -63.43
CA GLU A 165 -42.77 38.31 -63.86
C GLU A 165 -43.07 39.78 -64.20
N THR A 166 -42.56 40.73 -63.40
CA THR A 166 -42.98 42.14 -63.52
C THR A 166 -42.30 42.88 -64.68
N THR A 167 -41.12 42.42 -65.12
CA THR A 167 -40.29 43.17 -66.07
C THR A 167 -40.51 42.76 -67.55
N VAL A 168 -41.36 41.77 -67.80
CA VAL A 168 -41.64 41.28 -69.16
C VAL A 168 -42.91 41.92 -69.72
N ALA A 169 -42.74 42.97 -70.52
CA ALA A 169 -43.84 43.58 -71.27
C ALA A 169 -43.91 43.00 -72.70
N SER A 170 -44.96 42.24 -72.99
CA SER A 170 -45.23 41.79 -74.36
C SER A 170 -45.96 42.88 -75.15
N VAL A 171 -45.32 43.43 -76.18
CA VAL A 171 -45.91 44.43 -77.07
C VAL A 171 -46.40 43.72 -78.34
N PRO A 172 -47.73 43.65 -78.60
CA PRO A 172 -48.26 43.03 -79.81
C PRO A 172 -47.94 43.90 -81.03
N LEU A 173 -47.38 43.29 -82.09
CA LEU A 173 -47.09 44.00 -83.34
C LEU A 173 -48.26 43.88 -84.32
N PRO A 174 -48.72 44.98 -84.91
CA PRO A 174 -49.91 45.00 -85.75
C PRO A 174 -49.73 44.36 -87.15
N SER A 175 -48.49 44.07 -87.58
CA SER A 175 -48.24 43.34 -88.84
C SER A 175 -46.87 42.65 -88.89
N ASP A 176 -46.77 41.56 -89.66
CA ASP A 176 -45.51 40.83 -89.88
C ASP A 176 -44.47 41.66 -90.64
N GLU A 177 -44.90 42.64 -91.44
CA GLU A 177 -43.99 43.59 -92.09
C GLU A 177 -43.28 44.47 -91.04
N MET A 178 -43.99 44.90 -90.00
CA MET A 178 -43.42 45.66 -88.88
C MET A 178 -42.46 44.80 -88.05
N LYS A 179 -42.78 43.51 -87.87
CA LYS A 179 -41.89 42.52 -87.25
C LYS A 179 -40.60 42.32 -88.05
N GLY A 180 -40.69 42.23 -89.37
CA GLY A 180 -39.53 42.14 -90.27
C GLY A 180 -38.60 43.36 -90.17
N ARG A 181 -39.18 44.57 -90.04
CA ARG A 181 -38.43 45.82 -89.83
C ARG A 181 -37.76 45.91 -88.45
N LEU A 182 -38.44 45.50 -87.40
CA LEU A 182 -37.91 45.51 -86.03
C LEU A 182 -36.81 44.47 -85.81
N ILE A 183 -36.88 43.30 -86.48
CA ILE A 183 -35.82 42.28 -86.41
C ILE A 183 -34.64 42.66 -87.33
N GLY A 184 -34.93 43.10 -88.56
CA GLY A 184 -33.93 43.42 -89.57
C GLY A 184 -33.27 42.17 -90.19
N ARG A 185 -32.56 42.34 -91.31
CA ARG A 185 -31.84 41.25 -91.99
C ARG A 185 -30.73 40.71 -91.06
N GLU A 186 -30.75 39.41 -90.75
CA GLU A 186 -29.88 38.75 -89.75
C GLU A 186 -30.09 39.18 -88.28
N GLY A 187 -31.22 39.81 -87.93
CA GLY A 187 -31.52 40.15 -86.53
C GLY A 187 -30.73 41.34 -85.98
N ARG A 188 -30.13 42.18 -86.85
CA ARG A 188 -29.29 43.30 -86.41
C ARG A 188 -30.05 44.35 -85.59
N ASN A 189 -31.32 44.61 -85.89
CA ASN A 189 -32.07 45.67 -85.21
C ASN A 189 -32.50 45.24 -83.80
N ILE A 190 -32.89 43.97 -83.60
CA ILE A 190 -33.33 43.53 -82.26
C ILE A 190 -32.14 43.43 -81.29
N ARG A 191 -30.95 43.05 -81.75
CA ARG A 191 -29.73 43.01 -80.91
C ARG A 191 -29.24 44.38 -80.45
N ALA A 192 -29.69 45.47 -81.08
CA ALA A 192 -29.36 46.83 -80.65
C ALA A 192 -30.37 47.38 -79.62
N LEU A 193 -31.51 46.71 -79.46
CA LEU A 193 -32.59 47.07 -78.52
C LEU A 193 -32.61 46.20 -77.25
N GLU A 194 -31.91 45.07 -77.27
CA GLU A 194 -31.62 44.18 -76.13
C GLU A 194 -30.49 44.77 -75.25
#